data_AF-A0A1I0W331-F1
#
_entry.id   AF-A0A1I0W331-F1
#
_cell.length_a   1.000
_cell.length_b   1.000
_cell.length_c   1.000
_cell.angle_alpha   90.00
_cell.angle_beta   90.00
_cell.angle_gamma   90.00
#
_symmetry.space_group_name_H-M   'P 1'
#
loop_
_entity.id
_entity.type
_entity.pdbx_description
1 polymer ?
#
loop_
_entity_poly.entity_id
_entity_poly.type
_entity_poly.pdbx_seq_one_letter_code
_entity_poly.pdbx_strand_id
1 'polypeptide(L)'
;MFLSELSREEQKVFLNLACTMINADERLTEEEEMAMRLYEQECVVSVADAKVVDFEKTILYFKDKSQLIKNKIFVELLGLALIDDDFDVEEKKIIETAEKVLGISVKKKDELLKLLNRTKQVYIDMNKWLME
;
A
#
# COMPACT_ATOMS: atom_id res chain seq x y z
N MET A 1 -2.53 9.15 -3.00
CA MET A 1 -3.21 8.03 -2.33
C MET A 1 -4.71 8.15 -2.61
N PHE A 2 -5.46 7.07 -2.43
CA PHE A 2 -6.87 6.91 -2.78
C PHE A 2 -7.75 6.52 -1.57
N LEU A 3 -7.22 6.57 -0.35
CA LEU A 3 -7.89 6.12 0.86
C LEU A 3 -9.08 7.00 1.25
N SER A 4 -9.05 8.29 0.93
CA SER A 4 -10.16 9.22 1.13
C SER A 4 -11.43 8.82 0.36
N GLU A 5 -11.28 8.06 -0.72
CA GLU A 5 -12.39 7.57 -1.54
C GLU A 5 -12.92 6.19 -1.09
N LEU A 6 -12.36 5.63 -0.02
CA LEU A 6 -12.82 4.38 0.59
C LEU A 6 -13.85 4.67 1.68
N SER A 7 -14.75 3.72 1.93
CA SER A 7 -15.60 3.79 3.11
C SER A 7 -14.78 3.67 4.41
N ARG A 8 -15.32 4.15 5.52
CA ARG A 8 -14.67 4.06 6.84
C ARG A 8 -14.23 2.64 7.19
N GLU A 9 -15.05 1.64 6.86
CA GLU A 9 -14.70 0.23 7.12
C GLU A 9 -13.58 -0.26 6.20
N GLU A 10 -13.58 0.15 4.93
CA GLU A 10 -12.50 -0.17 3.99
C GLU A 10 -11.18 0.50 4.37
N GLN A 11 -11.20 1.75 4.84
CA GLN A 11 -10.04 2.43 5.41
C GLN A 11 -9.49 1.64 6.60
N LYS A 12 -10.34 1.27 7.56
CA LYS A 12 -9.93 0.51 8.75
C LYS A 12 -9.28 -0.83 8.37
N VAL A 13 -9.88 -1.57 7.44
CA VAL A 13 -9.34 -2.86 6.99
C VAL A 13 -8.01 -2.65 6.26
N PHE A 14 -7.90 -1.62 5.40
CA PHE A 14 -6.64 -1.26 4.76
C PHE A 14 -5.55 -0.92 5.78
N LEU A 15 -5.85 -0.08 6.78
CA LEU A 15 -4.88 0.32 7.81
C LEU A 15 -4.35 -0.88 8.60
N ASN A 16 -5.19 -1.87 8.90
CA ASN A 16 -4.74 -3.12 9.52
C ASN A 16 -3.78 -3.92 8.61
N LEU A 17 -4.06 -3.97 7.29
CA LEU A 17 -3.19 -4.62 6.32
C LEU A 17 -1.84 -3.87 6.21
N ALA A 18 -1.87 -2.55 6.09
CA ALA A 18 -0.68 -1.71 6.04
C ALA A 18 0.17 -1.83 7.31
N CYS A 19 -0.46 -1.79 8.48
CA CYS A 19 0.20 -2.03 9.77
C CYS A 19 0.85 -3.43 9.82
N THR A 20 0.17 -4.45 9.29
CA THR A 20 0.74 -5.81 9.23
C THR A 20 1.96 -5.88 8.32
N MET A 21 1.95 -5.18 7.18
CA MET A 21 3.10 -5.12 6.25
C MET A 21 4.31 -4.45 6.89
N ILE A 22 4.12 -3.27 7.47
CA ILE A 22 5.19 -2.50 8.12
C ILE A 22 5.80 -3.23 9.33
N ASN A 23 5.02 -4.12 9.97
CA ASN A 23 5.51 -4.90 11.10
C ASN A 23 6.06 -6.28 10.70
N ALA A 24 6.16 -6.61 9.41
CA ALA A 24 6.59 -7.93 8.95
C ALA A 24 8.07 -8.20 9.26
N ASP A 25 8.94 -7.20 9.06
CA ASP A 25 10.39 -7.32 9.26
C ASP A 25 10.88 -6.81 10.64
N GLU A 26 9.94 -6.44 11.51
CA GLU A 26 10.15 -5.83 12.83
C GLU A 26 10.99 -4.53 12.83
N ARG A 27 11.11 -3.82 11.69
CA ARG A 27 11.87 -2.57 11.58
C ARG A 27 11.03 -1.48 10.94
N LEU A 28 10.79 -0.41 11.70
CA LEU A 28 10.15 0.78 11.15
C LEU A 28 11.21 1.71 10.53
N THR A 29 11.14 1.90 9.21
CA THR A 29 11.93 2.88 8.47
C THR A 29 11.31 4.29 8.53
N GLU A 30 12.09 5.33 8.21
CA GLU A 30 11.58 6.71 8.17
C GLU A 30 10.51 6.87 7.08
N GLU A 31 10.67 6.16 5.97
CA GLU A 31 9.77 6.20 4.82
C GLU A 31 8.43 5.52 5.13
N GLU A 32 8.42 4.42 5.89
CA GLU A 32 7.17 3.79 6.38
C GLU A 32 6.47 4.65 7.44
N GLU A 33 7.23 5.31 8.32
CA GLU A 33 6.63 6.27 9.27
C GLU A 33 5.98 7.43 8.50
N MET A 34 6.62 7.91 7.42
CA MET A 34 6.05 8.91 6.54
C MET A 34 4.78 8.41 5.85
N ALA A 35 4.75 7.16 5.40
CA ALA A 35 3.56 6.53 4.82
C ALA A 35 2.38 6.57 5.81
N MET A 36 2.62 6.20 7.07
CA MET A 36 1.62 6.20 8.12
C MET A 36 1.09 7.60 8.42
N ARG A 37 1.96 8.62 8.39
CA ARG A 37 1.53 10.03 8.54
C ARG A 37 0.66 10.48 7.36
N LEU A 38 0.96 10.06 6.13
CA LEU A 38 0.14 10.36 4.97
C LEU A 38 -1.23 9.66 5.07
N TYR A 39 -1.26 8.43 5.56
CA TYR A 39 -2.51 7.71 5.81
C TYR A 39 -3.38 8.39 6.86
N GLU A 40 -2.79 8.92 7.95
CA GLU A 40 -3.52 9.68 8.99
C GLU A 40 -4.16 10.95 8.41
N GLN A 41 -3.53 11.58 7.41
CA GLN A 41 -4.10 12.76 6.74
C GLN A 41 -5.25 12.42 5.79
N GLU A 42 -5.23 11.21 5.20
CA GLU A 42 -6.21 10.81 4.18
C GLU A 42 -7.41 10.04 4.74
N CYS A 43 -7.22 9.35 5.87
CA CYS A 43 -8.24 8.54 6.52
C CYS A 43 -9.01 9.33 7.56
N VAL A 44 -10.29 8.97 7.73
CA VAL A 44 -11.09 9.44 8.87
C VAL A 44 -10.91 8.52 10.08
N VAL A 45 -10.43 7.29 9.85
CA VAL A 45 -10.04 6.34 10.89
C VAL A 45 -8.62 6.66 11.30
N SER A 46 -8.36 6.71 12.62
CA SER A 46 -7.01 6.94 13.12
C SER A 46 -6.13 5.72 12.85
N VAL A 47 -4.92 5.97 12.37
CA VAL A 47 -3.86 4.99 12.17
C VAL A 47 -3.45 4.36 13.50
N ALA A 48 -3.61 5.06 14.63
CA ALA A 48 -3.34 4.52 15.96
C ALA A 48 -4.28 3.36 16.35
N ASP A 49 -5.45 3.25 15.70
CA ASP A 49 -6.38 2.14 15.91
C ASP A 49 -6.04 0.89 15.07
N ALA A 50 -5.07 1.00 14.16
CA ALA A 50 -4.64 -0.09 13.29
C ALA A 50 -3.98 -1.20 14.11
N LYS A 51 -4.20 -2.44 13.70
CA LYS A 51 -3.69 -3.63 14.40
C LYS A 51 -3.01 -4.56 13.40
N VAL A 52 -1.96 -5.23 13.87
CA VAL A 52 -1.39 -6.39 13.18
C VAL A 52 -2.44 -7.50 13.15
N VAL A 53 -2.69 -8.03 11.97
CA VAL A 53 -3.72 -9.03 11.68
C VAL A 53 -3.16 -10.16 10.83
N ASP A 54 -3.96 -11.22 10.68
CA ASP A 54 -3.70 -12.22 9.66
C ASP A 54 -4.00 -11.61 8.28
N PHE A 55 -2.94 -11.31 7.50
CA PHE A 55 -3.06 -10.66 6.20
C PHE A 55 -3.94 -11.47 5.24
N GLU A 56 -3.69 -12.78 5.13
CA GLU A 56 -4.40 -13.68 4.20
C GLU A 56 -5.89 -13.72 4.49
N LYS A 57 -6.29 -13.73 5.76
CA LYS A 57 -7.71 -13.68 6.14
C LYS A 57 -8.31 -12.30 5.95
N THR A 58 -7.57 -11.25 6.27
CA THR A 58 -8.09 -9.89 6.29
C THR A 58 -8.31 -9.36 4.86
N ILE A 59 -7.41 -9.65 3.92
CA ILE A 59 -7.52 -9.20 2.54
C ILE A 59 -8.76 -9.79 1.83
N LEU A 60 -9.29 -10.94 2.29
CA LEU A 60 -10.52 -11.53 1.77
C LEU A 60 -11.75 -10.61 1.90
N TYR A 61 -11.73 -9.65 2.83
CA TYR A 61 -12.77 -8.62 2.92
C TYR A 61 -13.01 -7.89 1.59
N PHE A 62 -11.95 -7.69 0.79
CA PHE A 62 -12.03 -7.00 -0.49
C PHE A 62 -12.41 -7.91 -1.67
N LYS A 63 -12.48 -9.24 -1.47
CA LYS A 63 -12.71 -10.22 -2.54
C LYS A 63 -14.01 -9.98 -3.30
N ASP A 64 -15.07 -9.54 -2.62
CA ASP A 64 -16.40 -9.35 -3.23
C ASP A 64 -16.71 -7.86 -3.52
N LYS A 65 -15.73 -6.96 -3.30
CA LYS A 65 -15.86 -5.54 -3.60
C LYS A 65 -15.76 -5.26 -5.10
N SER A 66 -16.14 -4.05 -5.50
CA SER A 66 -16.01 -3.61 -6.89
C SER A 66 -14.56 -3.64 -7.35
N GLN A 67 -14.34 -3.85 -8.65
CA GLN A 67 -12.99 -3.86 -9.21
C GLN A 67 -12.26 -2.53 -8.98
N LEU A 68 -12.99 -1.41 -8.92
CA LEU A 68 -12.41 -0.10 -8.62
C LEU A 68 -11.80 -0.08 -7.21
N ILE A 69 -12.54 -0.56 -6.19
CA ILE A 69 -12.05 -0.63 -4.82
C ILE A 69 -10.84 -1.56 -4.73
N LYS A 70 -10.94 -2.75 -5.32
CA LYS A 70 -9.83 -3.72 -5.38
C LYS A 70 -8.56 -3.11 -6.00
N ASN A 71 -8.71 -2.34 -7.09
CA ASN A 71 -7.58 -1.68 -7.71
C ASN A 71 -6.97 -0.62 -6.79
N LYS A 72 -7.79 0.20 -6.12
CA LYS A 72 -7.30 1.21 -5.17
C LYS A 72 -6.49 0.57 -4.06
N ILE A 73 -7.03 -0.46 -3.42
CA ILE A 73 -6.33 -1.21 -2.36
C ILE A 73 -5.01 -1.79 -2.88
N PHE A 74 -5.01 -2.38 -4.09
CA PHE A 74 -3.77 -2.91 -4.65
C PHE A 74 -2.74 -1.82 -4.95
N VAL A 75 -3.15 -0.63 -5.40
CA VAL A 75 -2.23 0.51 -5.59
C VAL A 75 -1.59 0.93 -4.27
N GLU A 76 -2.38 1.04 -3.20
CA GLU A 76 -1.87 1.48 -1.90
C GLU A 76 -0.93 0.44 -1.26
N LEU A 77 -1.29 -0.85 -1.32
CA LEU A 77 -0.44 -1.93 -0.81
C LEU A 77 0.87 -2.05 -1.60
N LEU A 78 0.81 -1.94 -2.94
CA LEU A 78 2.00 -1.99 -3.77
C LEU A 78 2.86 -0.74 -3.62
N GLY A 79 2.26 0.43 -3.42
CA GLY A 79 2.98 1.66 -3.10
C GLY A 79 3.74 1.52 -1.78
N LEU A 80 3.10 0.95 -0.75
CA LEU A 80 3.73 0.68 0.54
C LEU A 80 4.89 -0.30 0.43
N ALA A 81 4.75 -1.39 -0.33
CA ALA A 81 5.84 -2.35 -0.52
C ALA A 81 6.97 -1.87 -1.45
N LEU A 82 6.95 -0.63 -1.91
CA LEU A 82 8.01 -0.03 -2.75
C LEU A 82 8.60 1.22 -2.10
N ILE A 83 8.22 1.46 -0.84
CA ILE A 83 8.64 2.63 -0.09
C ILE A 83 10.10 2.51 0.33
N ASP A 84 10.50 1.32 0.76
CA ASP A 84 11.90 0.98 0.90
C ASP A 84 12.51 0.52 -0.44
N ASP A 85 13.83 0.59 -0.55
CA ASP A 85 14.54 0.14 -1.75
C ASP A 85 14.74 -1.39 -1.78
N ASP A 86 14.36 -2.10 -0.72
CA ASP A 86 14.55 -3.53 -0.52
C ASP A 86 13.21 -4.29 -0.50
N PHE A 87 12.62 -4.50 -1.67
CA PHE A 87 11.42 -5.34 -1.83
C PHE A 87 11.70 -6.79 -1.41
N ASP A 88 11.52 -7.11 -0.14
CA ASP A 88 11.96 -8.37 0.47
C ASP A 88 11.04 -9.55 0.12
N VAL A 89 11.48 -10.76 0.43
CA VAL A 89 10.76 -12.02 0.19
C VAL A 89 9.41 -12.04 0.89
N GLU A 90 9.27 -11.45 2.07
CA GLU A 90 7.99 -11.42 2.79
C GLU A 90 6.98 -10.49 2.13
N GLU A 91 7.39 -9.28 1.75
CA GLU A 91 6.53 -8.34 1.03
C GLU A 91 6.10 -8.88 -0.34
N LYS A 92 7.00 -9.55 -1.06
CA LYS A 92 6.67 -10.27 -2.30
C LYS A 92 5.52 -11.26 -2.09
N LYS A 93 5.56 -12.06 -1.02
CA LYS A 93 4.48 -13.03 -0.72
C LYS A 93 3.16 -12.31 -0.40
N ILE A 94 3.22 -11.19 0.31
CA ILE A 94 2.06 -10.38 0.65
C ILE A 94 1.42 -9.83 -0.64
N ILE A 95 2.22 -9.26 -1.55
CA ILE A 95 1.74 -8.73 -2.83
C ILE A 95 1.19 -9.84 -3.74
N GLU A 96 1.85 -11.00 -3.80
CA GLU A 96 1.34 -12.16 -4.56
C GLU A 96 -0.02 -12.65 -4.02
N THR A 97 -0.21 -12.60 -2.71
CA THR A 97 -1.48 -12.93 -2.06
C THR A 97 -2.56 -11.91 -2.42
N ALA A 98 -2.22 -10.62 -2.33
CA ALA A 98 -3.13 -9.54 -2.71
C ALA A 98 -3.53 -9.62 -4.19
N GLU A 99 -2.58 -9.92 -5.09
CA GLU A 99 -2.83 -10.10 -6.53
C GLU A 99 -3.90 -11.17 -6.78
N LYS A 100 -3.76 -12.34 -6.14
CA LYS A 100 -4.70 -13.46 -6.26
C LYS A 100 -6.08 -13.12 -5.73
N VAL A 101 -6.17 -12.52 -4.54
CA VAL A 101 -7.45 -12.23 -3.88
C VAL A 101 -8.21 -11.09 -4.57
N LEU A 102 -7.49 -10.06 -5.03
CA LEU A 102 -8.05 -8.89 -5.67
C LEU A 102 -8.28 -9.08 -7.18
N GLY A 103 -7.87 -10.21 -7.74
CA GLY A 103 -8.04 -10.54 -9.16
C GLY A 103 -7.26 -9.61 -10.08
N ILE A 104 -6.05 -9.22 -9.67
CA ILE A 104 -5.17 -8.38 -10.47
C ILE A 104 -4.38 -9.28 -11.41
N SER A 105 -4.29 -8.92 -12.69
CA SER A 105 -3.48 -9.67 -13.65
C SER A 105 -2.02 -9.24 -13.58
N VAL A 106 -1.10 -10.16 -13.88
CA VAL A 106 0.34 -9.89 -13.98
C VAL A 106 0.62 -8.67 -14.87
N LYS A 107 -0.03 -8.59 -16.04
CA LYS A 107 0.10 -7.44 -16.95
C LYS A 107 -0.27 -6.12 -16.26
N LYS A 108 -1.36 -6.10 -15.50
CA LYS A 108 -1.83 -4.90 -14.81
C LYS A 108 -0.91 -4.51 -13.65
N LYS A 109 -0.37 -5.50 -12.93
CA LYS A 109 0.67 -5.28 -11.91
C LYS A 109 1.92 -4.66 -12.53
N ASP A 110 2.41 -5.22 -13.64
CA ASP A 110 3.61 -4.72 -14.33
C ASP A 110 3.42 -3.29 -14.87
N GLU A 111 2.24 -2.98 -15.40
CA GLU A 111 1.87 -1.62 -15.80
C GLU A 111 1.88 -0.66 -14.60
N LEU A 112 1.30 -1.07 -13.48
CA LEU A 112 1.28 -0.27 -12.26
C LEU A 112 2.68 -0.06 -11.67
N LEU A 113 3.51 -1.09 -11.61
CA LEU A 113 4.91 -1.00 -11.18
C LEU A 113 5.68 0.05 -11.98
N LYS A 114 5.51 0.06 -13.31
CA LYS A 114 6.13 1.06 -14.19
C LYS A 114 5.63 2.47 -13.89
N LEU A 115 4.35 2.64 -13.60
CA LEU A 115 3.76 3.94 -13.25
C LEU A 115 4.30 4.47 -11.91
N LEU A 116 4.36 3.61 -10.88
CA LEU A 116 4.89 3.97 -9.57
C LEU A 116 6.37 4.33 -9.63
N ASN A 117 7.19 3.52 -10.30
CA ASN A 117 8.61 3.81 -10.49
C ASN A 117 8.85 5.12 -11.27
N ARG A 118 8.06 5.38 -12.31
CA ARG A 118 8.12 6.66 -13.03
C ARG A 118 7.76 7.83 -12.13
N THR A 119 6.77 7.65 -11.25
CA THR A 119 6.37 8.68 -10.29
C THR A 119 7.49 8.98 -9.31
N LYS A 120 8.13 7.94 -8.73
CA LYS A 120 9.32 8.06 -7.87
C LYS A 120 10.44 8.84 -8.58
N GLN A 121 10.72 8.52 -9.84
CA GLN A 121 11.75 9.22 -10.62
C GLN A 121 11.44 10.72 -10.82
N VAL A 122 10.18 11.06 -11.13
CA VAL A 122 9.77 12.47 -11.29
C VAL A 122 10.00 13.26 -10.01
N TYR A 123 9.68 12.71 -8.84
CA TYR A 123 9.96 13.37 -7.56
C TYR A 123 11.46 13.57 -7.31
N ILE A 124 12.29 12.58 -7.64
CA ILE A 124 13.76 12.69 -7.54
C ILE A 124 14.28 13.82 -8.44
N ASP A 125 13.80 13.89 -9.69
CA ASP A 125 14.24 14.90 -10.65
C ASP A 125 13.78 16.31 -10.24
N MET A 126 12.56 16.44 -9.70
CA MET A 126 12.08 17.69 -9.13
C MET A 126 12.92 18.16 -7.93
N ASN A 127 13.28 17.24 -7.02
CA ASN A 127 14.13 17.57 -5.88
C ASN A 127 15.53 18.02 -6.32
N LYS A 128 16.11 17.41 -7.36
CA LYS A 128 17.37 17.87 -7.95
C LYS A 128 17.24 19.27 -8.51
N TRP A 129 16.18 19.53 -9.28
CA TRP A 129 15.93 20.83 -9.89
C TRP A 129 15.74 21.94 -8.84
N LEU A 130 15.13 21.65 -7.70
CA LEU A 130 14.97 22.60 -6.59
C LEU A 130 16.28 22.95 -5.88
N MET A 131 17.32 22.11 -6.01
CA MET A 131 18.61 22.25 -5.34
C MET A 131 19.69 22.90 -6.24
N GLU A 132 19.37 23.14 -7.52
CA GLU A 132 20.18 23.89 -8.49
C GLU A 132 19.84 25.39 -8.46
#